data_AF-A0A938U0Z6-F1
#
_entry.id   AF-A0A938U0Z6-F1
#
_cell.length_a   1.000
_cell.length_b   1.000
_cell.length_c   1.000
_cell.angle_alpha   90.00
_cell.angle_beta   90.00
_cell.angle_gamma   90.00
#
_symmetry.space_group_name_H-M   'P 1'
#
loop_
_entity.id
_entity.type
_entity.pdbx_description
1 polymer ?
#
loop_
_entity_poly.entity_id
_entity_poly.type
_entity_poly.pdbx_seq_one_letter_code
_entity_poly.pdbx_strand_id
1 'polypeptide(L)'
;MSRMSAKAQTGPMPHDPFLHPFSIKKAFGKRWKIQMEESWRYEKPENKIGYEGWYEQVPTACGGFIGLFQDKPMVVLQFYTPKQRLTSRKLAAQFKDTPGVRLDDGFDGYETVLYFPPELFEQVAVAVAARKRRVLSPEHKEKLAIASKATRFFPHFHGSNSLHKSQDERECGIEG
;
A
#
# COMPACT_ATOMS: atom_id res chain seq x y z
N MET A 1 -9.08 2.77 59.58
CA MET A 1 -9.49 2.58 58.17
C MET A 1 -8.27 2.72 57.27
N SER A 2 -7.58 1.60 56.99
CA SER A 2 -6.37 1.59 56.17
C SER A 2 -6.71 1.61 54.68
N ARG A 3 -6.22 2.62 53.96
CA ARG A 3 -6.26 2.65 52.50
C ARG A 3 -5.21 1.66 51.98
N MET A 4 -5.66 0.52 51.45
CA MET A 4 -4.79 -0.37 50.68
C MET A 4 -4.52 0.29 49.33
N SER A 5 -3.28 0.75 49.16
CA SER A 5 -2.77 1.24 47.88
C SER A 5 -2.64 0.08 46.92
N ALA A 6 -3.41 0.11 45.82
CA ALA A 6 -3.28 -0.87 44.74
C ALA A 6 -1.91 -0.69 44.08
N LYS A 7 -0.98 -1.61 44.37
CA LYS A 7 0.26 -1.73 43.60
C LYS A 7 -0.12 -2.12 42.18
N ALA A 8 0.10 -1.20 41.24
CA ALA A 8 0.07 -1.51 39.82
C ALA A 8 1.05 -2.66 39.56
N GLN A 9 0.54 -3.81 39.14
CA GLN A 9 1.34 -4.94 38.71
C GLN A 9 2.08 -4.53 37.42
N THR A 10 3.34 -4.17 37.53
CA THR A 10 4.27 -4.03 36.41
C THR A 10 4.75 -5.42 35.97
N GLY A 11 3.81 -6.25 35.51
CA GLY A 11 4.17 -7.45 34.74
C GLY A 11 4.66 -7.02 33.35
N PRO A 12 5.53 -7.79 32.68
CA PRO A 12 5.80 -7.56 31.26
C PRO A 12 4.46 -7.60 30.52
N MET A 13 4.16 -6.55 29.75
CA MET A 13 2.96 -6.56 28.91
C MET A 13 3.01 -7.79 28.01
N PRO A 14 1.91 -8.53 27.85
CA PRO A 14 1.88 -9.67 26.94
C PRO A 14 2.38 -9.21 25.57
N HIS A 15 3.29 -9.98 24.97
CA HIS A 15 3.76 -9.72 23.61
C HIS A 15 2.55 -9.70 22.69
N ASP A 16 2.23 -8.52 22.18
CA ASP A 16 1.18 -8.35 21.21
C ASP A 16 1.57 -9.13 19.94
N PRO A 17 0.81 -10.15 19.53
CA PRO A 17 1.16 -10.96 18.37
C PRO A 17 1.09 -10.15 17.06
N PHE A 18 0.54 -8.94 17.07
CA PHE A 18 0.49 -8.05 15.93
C PHE A 18 1.64 -7.03 15.89
N LEU A 19 2.49 -6.99 16.93
CA LEU A 19 3.69 -6.18 16.91
C LEU A 19 4.68 -6.71 15.86
N HIS A 20 5.11 -5.80 14.97
CA HIS A 20 6.05 -6.01 13.87
C HIS A 20 5.58 -7.03 12.82
N PRO A 21 4.48 -6.76 12.10
CA PRO A 21 4.01 -7.62 11.03
C PRO A 21 5.04 -7.70 9.89
N PHE A 22 4.88 -8.71 9.04
CA PHE A 22 5.56 -8.76 7.76
C PHE A 22 5.49 -7.41 7.03
N SER A 23 6.66 -6.90 6.61
CA SER A 23 6.78 -5.63 5.91
C SER A 23 7.04 -5.87 4.43
N ILE A 24 6.04 -5.55 3.61
CA ILE A 24 6.12 -5.50 2.15
C ILE A 24 7.22 -4.53 1.71
N LYS A 25 7.42 -3.43 2.43
CA LYS A 25 8.49 -2.48 2.16
C LYS A 25 9.87 -3.10 2.32
N LYS A 26 10.09 -3.85 3.41
CA LYS A 26 11.37 -4.54 3.64
C LYS A 26 11.58 -5.65 2.60
N ALA A 27 10.54 -6.42 2.28
CA ALA A 27 10.62 -7.53 1.34
C ALA A 27 10.77 -7.08 -0.13
N PHE A 28 9.96 -6.12 -0.58
CA PHE A 28 9.75 -5.82 -2.00
C PHE A 28 9.97 -4.35 -2.38
N GLY A 29 10.19 -3.44 -1.42
CA GLY A 29 10.30 -1.99 -1.64
C GLY A 29 11.54 -1.51 -2.40
N LYS A 30 12.47 -2.42 -2.76
CA LYS A 30 13.57 -2.12 -3.68
C LYS A 30 13.06 -1.86 -5.11
N ARG A 31 12.14 -2.70 -5.59
CA ARG A 31 11.64 -2.67 -6.98
C ARG A 31 10.27 -2.00 -7.11
N TRP A 32 9.43 -2.15 -6.09
CA TRP A 32 8.02 -1.77 -6.16
C TRP A 32 7.73 -0.49 -5.35
N LYS A 33 6.76 0.29 -5.81
CA LYS A 33 6.31 1.47 -5.08
C LYS A 33 5.51 1.00 -3.87
N ILE A 34 5.90 1.44 -2.69
CA ILE A 34 5.13 1.24 -1.47
C ILE A 34 4.39 2.53 -1.15
N GLN A 35 3.13 2.43 -0.80
CA GLN A 35 2.33 3.49 -0.20
C GLN A 35 1.73 2.99 1.10
N MET A 36 1.40 3.92 1.99
CA MET A 36 0.58 3.60 3.16
C MET A 36 -0.89 3.71 2.75
N GLU A 37 -1.72 2.82 3.27
CA GLU A 37 -3.17 2.94 3.21
C GLU A 37 -3.63 4.28 3.82
N GLU A 38 -4.77 4.79 3.37
CA GLU A 38 -5.31 6.08 3.82
C GLU A 38 -5.56 6.14 5.34
N SER A 39 -6.07 5.05 5.91
CA SER A 39 -6.34 4.88 7.34
C SER A 39 -5.11 5.12 8.22
N TRP A 40 -3.89 4.90 7.71
CA TRP A 40 -2.64 5.15 8.41
C TRP A 40 -2.50 6.59 8.93
N ARG A 41 -3.09 7.56 8.21
CA ARG A 41 -3.05 8.97 8.61
C ARG A 41 -3.82 9.22 9.91
N TYR A 42 -4.88 8.44 10.13
CA TYR A 42 -5.80 8.54 11.25
C TYR A 42 -5.49 7.56 12.39
N GLU A 43 -4.52 6.67 12.18
CA GLU A 43 -4.06 5.74 13.22
C GLU A 43 -3.49 6.49 14.43
N LYS A 44 -3.76 5.97 15.62
CA LYS A 44 -3.30 6.52 16.89
C LYS A 44 -1.77 6.42 16.97
N PRO A 45 -1.06 7.44 17.50
CA PRO A 45 0.40 7.42 17.59
C PRO A 45 0.97 6.17 18.27
N GLU A 46 0.29 5.63 19.26
CA GLU A 46 0.71 4.45 20.02
C GLU A 46 0.71 3.18 19.15
N ASN A 47 -0.21 3.10 18.19
CA ASN A 47 -0.32 1.99 17.26
C ASN A 47 0.62 2.15 16.07
N LYS A 48 1.14 3.35 15.80
CA LYS A 48 2.02 3.55 14.63
C LYS A 48 3.31 2.76 14.76
N ILE A 49 3.83 2.61 15.96
CA ILE A 49 5.08 1.88 16.17
C ILE A 49 4.75 0.39 16.18
N GLY A 50 5.22 -0.33 15.16
CA GLY A 50 5.11 -1.78 15.09
C GLY A 50 3.89 -2.31 14.34
N TYR A 51 2.99 -1.47 13.82
CA TYR A 51 1.88 -1.92 12.96
C TYR A 51 2.02 -1.49 11.50
N GLU A 52 3.12 -0.84 11.12
CA GLU A 52 3.27 -0.22 9.81
C GLU A 52 3.02 -1.19 8.65
N GLY A 53 3.46 -2.45 8.78
CA GLY A 53 3.33 -3.46 7.73
C GLY A 53 1.88 -3.81 7.35
N TRP A 54 0.92 -3.68 8.28
CA TRP A 54 -0.51 -3.88 7.99
C TRP A 54 -1.06 -2.82 7.03
N TYR A 55 -0.46 -1.63 7.05
CA TYR A 55 -0.88 -0.49 6.24
C TYR A 55 -0.02 -0.33 4.98
N GLU A 56 1.00 -1.16 4.77
CA GLU A 56 1.82 -1.13 3.56
C GLU A 56 1.07 -1.72 2.37
N GLN A 57 1.06 -0.99 1.25
CA GLN A 57 0.39 -1.40 0.03
C GLN A 57 1.26 -1.14 -1.20
N VAL A 58 1.15 -2.01 -2.20
CA VAL A 58 1.68 -1.81 -3.55
C VAL A 58 0.52 -1.48 -4.49
N PRO A 59 0.36 -0.22 -4.92
CA PRO A 59 -0.73 0.15 -5.80
C PRO A 59 -0.55 -0.46 -7.18
N THR A 60 -1.66 -0.78 -7.85
CA THR A 60 -1.66 -1.22 -9.26
C THR A 60 -1.97 -0.07 -10.22
N ALA A 61 -1.75 -0.28 -11.52
CA ALA A 61 -2.07 0.72 -12.54
C ALA A 61 -3.59 0.89 -12.74
N CYS A 62 -4.34 -0.21 -12.68
CA CYS A 62 -5.76 -0.26 -13.04
C CYS A 62 -6.72 -0.17 -11.83
N GLY A 63 -6.21 0.18 -10.65
CA GLY A 63 -7.00 0.22 -9.42
C GLY A 63 -6.91 -1.07 -8.61
N GLY A 64 -6.88 -0.92 -7.29
CA GLY A 64 -6.54 -2.00 -6.36
C GLY A 64 -5.12 -1.90 -5.82
N PHE A 65 -4.74 -2.88 -5.01
CA PHE A 65 -3.44 -2.93 -4.36
C PHE A 65 -3.08 -4.35 -3.93
N ILE A 66 -1.77 -4.60 -3.79
CA ILE A 66 -1.25 -5.76 -3.06
C ILE A 66 -0.94 -5.32 -1.63
N GLY A 67 -1.47 -6.02 -0.64
CA GLY A 67 -1.28 -5.73 0.78
C GLY A 67 -1.12 -6.99 1.63
N LEU A 68 -0.81 -6.82 2.90
CA LEU A 68 -0.78 -7.92 3.86
C LEU A 68 -2.22 -8.32 4.23
N PHE A 69 -2.55 -9.61 4.14
CA PHE A 69 -3.83 -10.14 4.62
C PHE A 69 -3.66 -10.84 5.97
N GLN A 70 -2.59 -11.59 6.11
CA GLN A 70 -2.27 -12.34 7.32
C GLN A 70 -0.76 -12.40 7.50
N ASP A 71 -0.30 -12.32 8.74
CA ASP A 71 1.12 -12.47 9.09
C ASP A 71 1.42 -13.82 9.78
N LYS A 72 0.47 -14.31 10.60
CA LYS A 72 0.65 -15.48 11.46
C LYS A 72 -0.58 -16.41 11.36
N PRO A 73 -0.41 -17.74 11.41
CA PRO A 73 0.85 -18.48 11.54
C PRO A 73 1.73 -18.47 10.28
N MET A 74 1.16 -18.06 9.15
CA MET A 74 1.88 -17.89 7.88
C MET A 74 1.51 -16.55 7.25
N VAL A 75 2.48 -15.98 6.53
CA VAL A 75 2.29 -14.75 5.77
C VAL A 75 1.44 -15.04 4.53
N VAL A 76 0.35 -14.30 4.37
CA VAL A 76 -0.52 -14.31 3.20
C VAL A 76 -0.70 -12.88 2.73
N LEU A 77 -0.47 -12.66 1.45
CA LEU A 77 -0.74 -11.39 0.78
C LEU A 77 -2.10 -11.46 0.11
N GLN A 78 -2.72 -10.28 -0.05
CA GLN A 78 -3.91 -10.11 -0.86
C GLN A 78 -3.64 -9.16 -2.01
N PHE A 79 -4.22 -9.46 -3.16
CA PHE A 79 -4.46 -8.52 -4.24
C PHE A 79 -5.96 -8.23 -4.26
N TYR A 80 -6.32 -7.05 -3.73
CA TYR A 80 -7.68 -6.53 -3.79
C TYR A 80 -7.83 -5.70 -5.07
N THR A 81 -8.92 -5.92 -5.82
CA THR A 81 -9.23 -5.13 -7.02
C THR A 81 -10.72 -5.01 -7.29
N PRO A 82 -11.20 -3.82 -7.67
CA PRO A 82 -12.55 -3.66 -8.21
C PRO A 82 -12.62 -3.78 -9.74
N LYS A 83 -11.47 -3.84 -10.44
CA LYS A 83 -11.41 -3.71 -11.91
C LYS A 83 -10.68 -4.85 -12.62
N GLN A 84 -9.86 -5.64 -11.94
CA GLN A 84 -9.01 -6.67 -12.55
C GLN A 84 -9.47 -8.11 -12.25
N ARG A 85 -10.79 -8.32 -12.19
CA ARG A 85 -11.43 -9.63 -11.87
C ARG A 85 -10.96 -10.77 -12.77
N LEU A 86 -10.88 -10.54 -14.08
CA LEU A 86 -10.41 -11.55 -15.04
C LEU A 86 -8.95 -11.93 -14.80
N THR A 87 -8.10 -10.96 -14.46
CA THR A 87 -6.69 -11.23 -14.11
C THR A 87 -6.60 -12.07 -12.84
N SER A 88 -7.37 -11.74 -11.80
CA SER A 88 -7.43 -12.53 -10.56
C SER A 88 -7.88 -13.96 -10.80
N ARG A 89 -8.91 -14.18 -11.64
CA ARG A 89 -9.38 -15.52 -12.04
C ARG A 89 -8.31 -16.30 -12.81
N LYS A 90 -7.61 -15.67 -13.75
CA LYS A 90 -6.50 -16.29 -14.50
C LYS A 90 -5.35 -16.69 -13.57
N LEU A 91 -4.96 -15.82 -12.65
CA LEU A 91 -3.90 -16.10 -11.67
C LEU A 91 -4.32 -17.23 -10.71
N ALA A 92 -5.57 -17.22 -10.22
CA ALA A 92 -6.09 -18.28 -9.38
C ALA A 92 -6.09 -19.64 -10.11
N ALA A 93 -6.49 -19.67 -11.39
CA ALA A 93 -6.43 -20.88 -12.20
C ALA A 93 -4.99 -21.33 -12.47
N GLN A 94 -4.07 -20.39 -12.72
CA GLN A 94 -2.65 -20.67 -12.93
C GLN A 94 -1.98 -21.29 -11.70
N PHE A 95 -2.35 -20.85 -10.50
CA PHE A 95 -1.77 -21.30 -9.24
C PHE A 95 -2.70 -22.20 -8.41
N LYS A 96 -3.66 -22.87 -9.06
CA LYS A 96 -4.71 -23.67 -8.38
C LYS A 96 -4.15 -24.74 -7.43
N ASP A 97 -2.97 -25.28 -7.73
CA ASP A 97 -2.32 -26.35 -6.97
C ASP A 97 -1.32 -25.80 -5.93
N THR A 98 -1.19 -24.48 -5.81
CA THR A 98 -0.28 -23.84 -4.85
C THR A 98 -0.98 -23.59 -3.51
N PRO A 99 -0.49 -24.15 -2.39
CA PRO A 99 -1.06 -23.89 -1.07
C PRO A 99 -1.11 -22.41 -0.72
N GLY A 100 -2.20 -21.98 -0.10
CA GLY A 100 -2.40 -20.59 0.31
C GLY A 100 -2.93 -19.67 -0.79
N VAL A 101 -3.00 -20.15 -2.05
CA VAL A 101 -3.71 -19.44 -3.11
C VAL A 101 -5.21 -19.70 -3.00
N ARG A 102 -6.00 -18.63 -2.87
CA ARG A 102 -7.46 -18.69 -2.94
C ARG A 102 -8.01 -17.45 -3.61
N LEU A 103 -9.10 -17.61 -4.34
CA LEU A 103 -9.84 -16.51 -4.92
C LEU A 103 -11.12 -16.32 -4.12
N ASP A 104 -11.32 -15.12 -3.61
CA ASP A 104 -12.62 -14.67 -3.15
C ASP A 104 -13.23 -13.78 -4.22
N ASP A 105 -14.35 -14.24 -4.75
CA ASP A 105 -15.03 -13.69 -5.91
C ASP A 105 -16.49 -13.32 -5.56
N GLY A 106 -16.74 -12.92 -4.30
CA GLY A 106 -18.05 -12.49 -3.76
C GLY A 106 -18.04 -11.07 -3.17
N PHE A 107 -19.17 -10.39 -2.88
CA PHE A 107 -20.58 -10.85 -2.75
C PHE A 107 -21.61 -9.94 -3.49
N ASP A 108 -21.13 -8.94 -4.22
CA ASP A 108 -21.89 -7.87 -4.88
C ASP A 108 -21.42 -7.61 -6.33
N GLY A 109 -20.45 -8.40 -6.80
CA GLY A 109 -19.98 -8.40 -8.20
C GLY A 109 -18.95 -7.33 -8.54
N TYR A 110 -18.65 -6.42 -7.59
CA TYR A 110 -17.76 -5.28 -7.81
C TYR A 110 -16.33 -5.50 -7.33
N GLU A 111 -16.10 -6.43 -6.41
CA GLU A 111 -14.78 -6.64 -5.80
C GLU A 111 -14.28 -8.06 -6.00
N THR A 112 -12.97 -8.23 -6.07
CA THR A 112 -12.31 -9.52 -6.18
C THR A 112 -11.03 -9.48 -5.37
N VAL A 113 -10.80 -10.51 -4.56
CA VAL A 113 -9.59 -10.64 -3.75
C VAL A 113 -8.88 -11.94 -4.09
N LEU A 114 -7.66 -11.82 -4.61
CA LEU A 114 -6.76 -12.95 -4.77
C LEU A 114 -5.83 -13.00 -3.57
N TYR A 115 -5.86 -14.10 -2.82
CA TYR A 115 -4.92 -14.36 -1.74
C TYR A 115 -3.81 -15.27 -2.24
N PHE A 116 -2.58 -15.03 -1.82
CA PHE A 116 -1.41 -15.78 -2.28
C PHE A 116 -0.23 -15.66 -1.30
N PRO A 117 0.69 -16.64 -1.28
CA PRO A 117 1.86 -16.56 -0.42
C PRO A 117 2.96 -15.65 -1.02
N PRO A 118 3.89 -15.09 -0.21
CA PRO A 118 4.87 -14.09 -0.65
C PRO A 118 5.77 -14.53 -1.82
N GLU A 119 5.98 -15.83 -2.00
CA GLU A 119 6.82 -16.40 -3.06
C GLU A 119 6.24 -16.12 -4.46
N LEU A 120 4.91 -15.95 -4.56
CA LEU A 120 4.23 -15.61 -5.81
C LEU A 120 4.19 -14.11 -6.10
N PHE A 121 4.72 -13.27 -5.19
CA PHE A 121 4.58 -11.82 -5.27
C PHE A 121 5.06 -11.24 -6.60
N GLU A 122 6.24 -11.62 -7.10
CA GLU A 122 6.76 -11.07 -8.36
C GLU A 122 5.89 -11.42 -9.56
N GLN A 123 5.34 -12.64 -9.61
CA GLN A 123 4.46 -13.07 -10.71
C GLN A 123 3.13 -12.32 -10.68
N VAL A 124 2.52 -12.21 -9.49
CA VAL A 124 1.27 -11.47 -9.30
C VAL A 124 1.49 -9.98 -9.60
N ALA A 125 2.52 -9.36 -9.04
CA ALA A 125 2.83 -7.95 -9.22
C ALA A 125 3.03 -7.56 -10.70
N VAL A 126 3.69 -8.41 -11.49
CA VAL A 126 3.81 -8.21 -12.93
C VAL A 126 2.46 -8.33 -13.62
N ALA A 127 1.70 -9.40 -13.35
CA ALA A 127 0.42 -9.66 -14.00
C ALA A 127 -0.64 -8.58 -13.74
N VAL A 128 -0.62 -7.96 -12.55
CA VAL A 128 -1.58 -6.90 -12.17
C VAL A 128 -1.08 -5.49 -12.50
N ALA A 129 0.08 -5.37 -13.16
CA ALA A 129 0.74 -4.10 -13.45
C ALA A 129 0.95 -3.25 -12.17
N ALA A 130 1.49 -3.87 -11.12
CA ALA A 130 1.89 -3.18 -9.90
C ALA A 130 2.86 -2.03 -10.21
N ARG A 131 2.72 -0.91 -9.50
CA ARG A 131 3.53 0.27 -9.77
C ARG A 131 4.97 0.04 -9.28
N LYS A 132 5.92 0.18 -10.19
CA LYS A 132 7.35 0.13 -9.85
C LYS A 132 7.80 1.41 -9.16
N ARG A 133 8.82 1.28 -8.32
CA ARG A 133 9.49 2.44 -7.73
C ARG A 133 10.21 3.21 -8.83
N ARG A 134 9.93 4.51 -8.95
CA ARG A 134 10.67 5.39 -9.88
C ARG A 134 12.08 5.58 -9.34
N VAL A 135 13.07 5.11 -10.10
CA VAL A 135 14.49 5.42 -9.87
C VAL A 135 14.86 6.54 -10.82
N LEU A 136 15.09 7.73 -10.28
CA LEU A 136 15.57 8.87 -11.06
C LEU A 136 17.04 8.65 -11.41
N SER A 137 17.39 8.81 -12.70
CA SER A 137 18.78 8.92 -13.11
C SER A 137 19.44 10.16 -12.47
N PRO A 138 20.78 10.19 -12.31
CA PRO A 138 21.48 11.36 -11.79
C PRO A 138 21.12 12.64 -12.54
N GLU A 139 21.06 12.60 -13.87
CA GLU A 139 20.68 13.73 -14.72
C GLU A 139 19.24 14.22 -14.44
N HIS A 140 18.29 13.30 -14.25
CA HIS A 140 16.92 13.70 -13.88
C HIS A 140 16.82 14.26 -12.46
N LYS A 141 17.67 13.79 -11.53
CA LYS A 141 17.75 14.39 -10.18
C LYS A 141 18.28 15.83 -10.25
N GLU A 142 19.28 16.07 -11.09
CA GLU A 142 19.84 17.40 -11.30
C GLU A 142 18.82 18.36 -11.92
N LYS A 143 18.12 17.92 -12.98
CA LYS A 143 17.02 18.69 -13.59
C LYS A 143 15.92 19.04 -12.58
N LEU A 144 15.54 18.09 -11.72
CA LEU A 144 14.57 18.33 -10.63
C LEU A 144 15.10 19.32 -9.59
N ALA A 145 16.38 19.23 -9.22
CA ALA A 145 16.99 20.15 -8.28
C ALA A 145 17.01 21.59 -8.85
N ILE A 146 17.33 21.75 -10.14
CA ILE A 146 17.27 23.05 -10.83
C ILE A 146 15.83 23.59 -10.87
N ALA A 147 14.85 22.76 -11.26
CA ALA A 147 13.44 23.17 -11.29
C ALA A 147 12.90 23.56 -9.90
N SER A 148 13.31 22.86 -8.85
CA SER A 148 12.94 23.18 -7.46
C SER A 148 13.54 24.48 -6.95
N LYS A 149 14.74 24.88 -7.43
CA LYS A 149 15.36 26.17 -7.10
C LYS A 149 14.61 27.33 -7.76
N ALA A 150 14.12 27.13 -8.99
CA ALA A 150 13.33 28.12 -9.72
C ALA A 150 11.93 28.36 -9.11
N THR A 151 11.41 27.42 -8.34
CA THR A 151 10.07 27.46 -7.72
C THR A 151 10.10 27.57 -6.19
N ARG A 152 11.24 27.94 -5.59
CA ARG A 152 11.27 28.25 -4.15
C ARG A 152 10.31 29.41 -3.87
N PHE A 153 9.21 29.10 -3.21
CA PHE A 153 8.28 30.09 -2.66
C PHE A 153 9.05 31.04 -1.73
N PHE A 154 9.15 32.30 -2.14
CA PHE A 154 9.57 33.38 -1.26
C PHE A 154 8.40 33.71 -0.33
N PRO A 155 8.56 33.65 1.00
CA PRO A 155 7.46 33.84 1.96
C PRO A 155 6.97 35.29 2.08
N HIS A 156 7.26 36.17 1.11
CA HIS A 156 6.93 37.60 1.18
C HIS A 156 5.95 38.13 0.13
N PHE A 157 5.28 37.28 -0.65
CA PHE A 157 4.21 37.75 -1.53
C PHE A 157 2.83 37.62 -0.86
N HIS A 158 2.42 38.68 -0.16
CA HIS A 158 1.02 38.90 0.19
C HIS A 158 0.24 39.37 -1.05
N GLY A 159 -0.77 38.59 -1.43
CA GLY A 159 -2.05 39.06 -2.00
C GLY A 159 -2.07 39.62 -3.42
N SER A 160 -2.72 38.90 -4.34
CA SER A 160 -3.94 39.40 -4.98
C SER A 160 -4.63 38.31 -5.81
N ASN A 161 -5.95 38.24 -5.67
CA ASN A 161 -6.88 37.40 -6.41
C ASN A 161 -6.77 37.62 -7.93
N SER A 162 -6.84 36.54 -8.71
CA SER A 162 -7.68 36.54 -9.92
C SER A 162 -8.09 35.12 -10.36
N LEU A 163 -9.40 35.00 -10.50
CA LEU A 163 -10.25 34.00 -11.13
C LEU A 163 -9.66 33.06 -12.23
N HIS A 164 -10.09 31.80 -12.10
CA HIS A 164 -10.66 30.87 -13.10
C HIS A 164 -9.96 30.53 -14.44
N LYS A 165 -10.24 29.29 -14.88
CA LYS A 165 -9.45 28.53 -15.86
C LYS A 165 -9.58 27.00 -15.73
N SER A 166 -10.78 26.46 -15.53
CA SER A 166 -11.07 25.02 -15.67
C SER A 166 -11.11 24.62 -17.15
N GLN A 167 -10.52 23.46 -17.48
CA GLN A 167 -10.67 22.57 -18.66
C GLN A 167 -9.32 21.86 -18.86
N ASP A 168 -9.19 20.59 -19.22
CA ASP A 168 -10.14 19.62 -19.76
C ASP A 168 -9.56 18.22 -19.58
N GLU A 169 -10.47 17.25 -19.67
CA GLU A 169 -10.29 15.81 -19.60
C GLU A 169 -9.26 15.28 -20.61
N ARG A 170 -8.49 14.26 -20.23
CA ARG A 170 -7.75 13.43 -21.19
C ARG A 170 -8.09 11.97 -20.98
N GLU A 171 -8.89 11.48 -21.91
CA GLU A 171 -9.30 10.11 -22.14
C GLU A 171 -8.09 9.16 -22.21
N CYS A 172 -8.21 7.99 -21.58
CA CYS A 172 -7.34 6.85 -21.85
C CYS A 172 -7.76 6.22 -23.18
N GLY A 173 -7.04 6.54 -24.26
CA GLY A 173 -7.13 5.85 -25.53
C GLY A 173 -6.70 4.39 -25.39
N ILE A 174 -7.62 3.49 -25.72
CA ILE A 174 -7.36 2.09 -26.07
C ILE A 174 -7.31 2.07 -27.60
N GLU A 175 -6.14 1.80 -28.17
CA GLU A 175 -6.03 1.43 -29.57
C GLU A 175 -5.95 -0.09 -29.68
N GLY A 176 -6.88 -0.63 -30.49
CA GLY A 176 -6.83 -1.81 -31.36
C GLY A 176 -6.02 -3.03 -30.93
#